data_AF-A0A927RDH0-F1
#
_entry.id   AF-A0A927RDH0-F1
#
_cell.length_a   1.000
_cell.length_b   1.000
_cell.length_c   1.000
_cell.angle_alpha   90.00
_cell.angle_beta   90.00
_cell.angle_gamma   90.00
#
_symmetry.space_group_name_H-M   'P 1'
#
loop_
_entity.id
_entity.type
_entity.pdbx_description
1 polymer ?
#
loop_
_entity_poly.entity_id
_entity_poly.type
_entity_poly.pdbx_seq_one_letter_code
_entity_poly.pdbx_strand_id
1 'polypeptide(L)'
;MTENEKMLGEERRQLIVETLRTASRPIPGRELGEMTNVSRQVIVGDITLLKARNQPIMATSQGYVYMHAQLAPERCEKTIVCRHAPEQTELELNIFVDNGVTVKDVKIEHPVYGDLTASIMVSNRNDVKEFIEKVSQVNGVFLLKLTDAGIHLHTVMADNEQQIINAEDALRKADILVE
;
A
#
# COMPACT_ATOMS: atom_id res chain seq x y z
N MET A 1 41.10 0.18 35.81
CA MET A 1 40.08 0.05 34.74
C MET A 1 38.84 0.76 35.23
N THR A 2 38.54 1.96 34.72
CA THR A 2 37.44 2.79 35.21
C THR A 2 36.13 2.33 34.57
N GLU A 3 35.40 1.47 35.29
CA GLU A 3 33.99 1.18 35.02
C GLU A 3 33.12 2.40 35.40
N ASN A 4 32.11 2.71 34.57
CA ASN A 4 31.05 3.72 34.74
C ASN A 4 31.26 5.13 34.19
N GLU A 5 31.56 5.28 32.90
CA GLU A 5 31.07 6.48 32.20
C GLU A 5 29.61 6.27 31.79
N LYS A 6 28.72 7.11 32.33
CA LYS A 6 27.31 7.17 31.92
C LYS A 6 27.24 7.84 30.55
N MET A 7 26.65 7.17 29.58
CA MET A 7 26.45 7.71 28.24
C MET A 7 25.63 9.02 28.29
N LEU A 8 26.04 10.03 27.52
CA LEU A 8 25.34 11.33 27.48
C LEU A 8 23.92 11.17 26.93
N GLY A 9 22.99 12.03 27.36
CA GLY A 9 21.56 11.86 27.07
C GLY A 9 21.19 11.84 25.59
N GLU A 10 21.79 12.72 24.77
CA GLU A 10 21.54 12.73 23.32
C GLU A 10 22.14 11.51 22.63
N GLU A 11 23.40 11.15 22.94
CA GLU A 11 24.05 9.96 22.38
C GLU A 11 23.29 8.67 22.71
N ARG A 12 22.79 8.58 23.95
CA ARG A 12 21.95 7.46 24.39
C ARG A 12 20.66 7.39 23.60
N ARG A 13 19.97 8.53 23.41
CA ARG A 13 18.73 8.58 22.62
C ARG A 13 18.96 8.21 21.16
N GLN A 14 20.08 8.64 20.58
CA GLN A 14 20.50 8.28 19.23
C GLN A 14 20.69 6.75 19.11
N LEU A 15 21.45 6.16 20.03
CA LEU A 15 21.70 4.71 20.07
C LEU A 15 20.40 3.91 20.26
N ILE A 16 19.49 4.38 21.12
CA ILE A 16 18.17 3.75 21.31
C ILE A 16 17.38 3.74 20.00
N VAL A 17 17.35 4.85 19.25
CA VAL A 17 16.64 4.92 17.96
C VAL A 17 17.25 3.96 16.95
N GLU A 18 18.58 3.94 16.81
CA GLU A 18 19.28 3.06 15.86
C GLU A 18 19.07 1.57 16.19
N THR A 19 19.14 1.22 17.47
CA THR A 19 18.84 -0.13 17.96
C THR A 19 17.41 -0.54 17.62
N LEU A 20 16.43 0.32 17.93
CA LEU A 20 15.02 0.01 17.68
C LEU A 20 14.68 -0.05 16.18
N ARG A 21 15.36 0.75 15.35
CA ARG A 21 15.17 0.76 13.88
C ARG A 21 15.72 -0.50 13.22
N THR A 22 16.82 -1.06 13.74
CA THR A 22 17.43 -2.28 13.18
C THR A 22 16.89 -3.57 13.79
N ALA A 23 16.18 -3.48 14.91
CA ALA A 23 15.60 -4.63 15.59
C ALA A 23 14.44 -5.27 14.81
N SER A 24 14.52 -6.58 14.59
CA SER A 24 13.44 -7.40 14.02
C SER A 24 12.41 -7.87 15.06
N ARG A 25 12.62 -7.56 16.34
CA ARG A 25 11.75 -7.91 17.47
C ARG A 25 11.59 -6.73 18.44
N PRO A 26 10.53 -6.71 19.27
CA PRO A 26 10.45 -5.77 20.39
C PRO A 26 11.67 -5.87 21.30
N ILE A 27 12.21 -4.71 21.70
CA ILE A 27 13.36 -4.63 22.61
C ILE A 27 12.88 -4.21 24.01
N PRO A 28 13.01 -5.07 25.04
CA PRO A 28 12.67 -4.74 26.41
C PRO A 28 13.42 -3.50 26.93
N GLY A 29 12.74 -2.64 27.69
CA GLY A 29 13.39 -1.45 28.27
C GLY A 29 14.55 -1.74 29.23
N ARG A 30 14.62 -2.95 29.78
CA ARG A 30 15.77 -3.42 30.56
C ARG A 30 17.01 -3.62 29.69
N GLU A 31 16.83 -4.18 28.49
CA GLU A 31 17.90 -4.45 27.52
C GLU A 31 18.51 -3.13 27.04
N LEU A 32 17.66 -2.15 26.69
CA LEU A 32 18.11 -0.79 26.37
C LEU A 32 18.86 -0.11 27.53
N GLY A 33 18.42 -0.35 28.77
CA GLY A 33 19.06 0.19 29.98
C GLY A 33 20.46 -0.39 30.19
N GLU A 34 20.60 -1.70 30.06
CA GLU A 34 21.89 -2.41 30.14
C GLU A 34 22.84 -1.94 29.03
N MET A 35 22.36 -1.83 27.79
CA MET A 35 23.14 -1.35 26.64
C MET A 35 23.69 0.06 26.82
N THR A 36 22.99 0.91 27.57
CA THR A 36 23.33 2.33 27.72
C THR A 36 23.78 2.70 29.13
N ASN A 37 23.99 1.70 29.99
CA ASN A 37 24.36 1.80 31.40
C ASN A 37 23.47 2.76 32.22
N VAL A 38 22.15 2.68 32.02
CA VAL A 38 21.15 3.45 32.77
C VAL A 38 19.99 2.57 33.26
N SER A 39 19.24 3.08 34.23
CA SER A 39 18.06 2.36 34.72
C SER A 39 16.93 2.37 33.70
N ARG A 40 16.02 1.39 33.80
CA ARG A 40 14.78 1.34 33.01
C ARG A 40 13.96 2.64 33.12
N GLN A 41 14.00 3.33 34.27
CA GLN A 41 13.27 4.58 34.46
C GLN A 41 13.83 5.72 33.60
N VAL A 42 15.16 5.76 33.40
CA VAL A 42 15.79 6.71 32.48
C VAL A 42 15.37 6.40 31.04
N ILE A 43 15.36 5.12 30.64
CA ILE A 43 14.87 4.69 29.32
C ILE A 43 13.42 5.13 29.09
N VAL A 44 12.52 4.98 30.05
CA VAL A 44 11.13 5.45 29.93
C VAL A 44 11.09 6.96 29.65
N GLY A 45 11.91 7.75 30.35
CA GLY A 45 12.06 9.18 30.11
C GLY A 45 12.58 9.50 28.70
N ASP A 46 13.62 8.80 28.25
CA ASP A 46 14.19 8.99 26.91
C ASP A 46 13.21 8.63 25.79
N ILE A 47 12.48 7.52 25.93
CA ILE A 47 11.42 7.13 24.97
C ILE A 47 10.30 8.18 24.94
N THR A 48 9.94 8.75 26.08
CA THR A 48 8.93 9.83 26.16
C THR A 48 9.40 11.07 25.40
N LEU A 49 10.66 11.47 25.57
CA LEU A 49 11.26 12.59 24.82
C LEU A 49 11.36 12.29 23.32
N LEU A 50 11.73 11.07 22.94
CA LEU A 50 11.80 10.65 21.54
C LEU A 50 10.41 10.69 20.87
N LYS A 51 9.37 10.21 21.57
CA LYS A 51 7.97 10.32 21.10
C LYS A 51 7.53 11.77 20.93
N ALA A 52 7.89 12.66 21.87
CA ALA A 52 7.61 14.10 21.76
C ALA A 52 8.33 14.76 20.58
N ARG A 53 9.44 14.18 20.11
CA ARG A 53 10.16 14.56 18.87
C ARG A 53 9.66 13.83 17.62
N ASN A 54 8.43 13.30 17.64
CA ASN A 54 7.80 12.56 16.54
C ASN A 54 8.57 11.32 16.07
N GLN A 55 9.40 10.70 16.93
CA GLN A 55 9.95 9.38 16.60
C GLN A 55 8.83 8.33 16.72
N PRO A 56 8.62 7.50 15.68
CA PRO A 56 7.52 6.54 15.63
C PRO A 56 7.82 5.30 16.48
N ILE A 57 7.92 5.46 17.80
CA ILE A 57 8.23 4.37 18.74
C ILE A 57 6.96 3.92 19.45
N MET A 58 6.65 2.64 19.41
CA MET A 58 5.53 2.02 20.13
C MET A 58 6.03 1.25 21.36
N ALA A 59 5.30 1.36 22.48
CA ALA A 59 5.54 0.51 23.65
C ALA A 59 4.52 -0.63 23.64
N THR A 60 5.00 -1.87 23.78
CA THR A 60 4.19 -3.09 23.84
C THR A 60 4.44 -3.83 25.15
N SER A 61 3.69 -4.89 25.44
CA SER A 61 3.95 -5.75 26.60
C SER A 61 5.32 -6.46 26.53
N GLN A 62 5.89 -6.61 25.34
CA GLN A 62 7.16 -7.31 25.09
C GLN A 62 8.37 -6.37 24.97
N GLY A 63 8.15 -5.06 24.90
CA GLY A 63 9.23 -4.08 24.73
C GLY A 63 8.85 -2.92 23.81
N TYR A 64 9.84 -2.15 23.41
CA TYR A 64 9.71 -1.03 22.48
C TYR A 64 9.95 -1.50 21.04
N VAL A 65 9.21 -0.93 20.10
CA VAL A 65 9.30 -1.20 18.66
C VAL A 65 9.42 0.13 17.94
N TYR A 66 10.39 0.26 17.03
CA TYR A 66 10.37 1.34 16.06
C TYR A 66 9.35 0.97 14.98
N MET A 67 8.22 1.67 14.99
CA MET A 67 7.30 1.64 13.87
C MET A 67 8.03 2.32 12.73
N HIS A 68 8.61 1.53 11.84
CA HIS A 68 8.87 2.03 10.50
C HIS A 68 7.53 2.61 10.08
N ALA A 69 7.48 3.92 9.81
CA ALA A 69 6.42 4.42 8.96
C ALA A 69 6.46 3.44 7.79
N GLN A 70 5.42 2.63 7.67
CA GLN A 70 5.23 1.86 6.47
C GLN A 70 5.18 2.97 5.41
N LEU A 71 6.31 3.24 4.78
CA LEU A 71 6.33 3.31 3.34
C LEU A 71 5.45 2.13 2.98
N ALA A 72 4.19 2.41 2.64
CA ALA A 72 3.34 1.40 2.05
C ALA A 72 4.25 0.66 1.07
N PRO A 73 4.32 -0.68 1.10
CA PRO A 73 5.17 -1.41 0.15
C PRO A 73 4.98 -0.73 -1.19
N GLU A 74 6.07 -0.25 -1.83
CA GLU A 74 5.97 0.57 -3.05
C GLU A 74 4.98 -0.12 -3.97
N ARG A 75 3.74 0.39 -3.99
CA ARG A 75 2.66 -0.38 -4.59
C ARG A 75 2.97 -0.38 -6.06
N CYS A 76 3.16 -1.56 -6.62
CA CYS A 76 3.48 -1.70 -8.03
C CYS A 76 2.30 -1.11 -8.79
N GLU A 77 2.55 -0.10 -9.62
CA GLU A 77 1.55 0.53 -10.46
C GLU A 77 1.87 0.21 -11.91
N LYS A 78 0.86 -0.25 -12.66
CA LYS A 78 1.00 -0.58 -14.08
C LYS A 78 -0.24 -0.12 -14.82
N THR A 79 -0.06 0.33 -16.06
CA THR A 79 -1.17 0.57 -16.99
C THR A 79 -1.36 -0.67 -17.85
N ILE A 80 -2.60 -1.17 -17.90
CA ILE A 80 -2.98 -2.35 -18.68
C ILE A 80 -3.97 -1.91 -19.76
N VAL A 81 -3.77 -2.39 -20.98
CA VAL A 81 -4.66 -2.12 -22.12
C VAL A 81 -5.63 -3.30 -22.26
N CYS A 82 -6.91 -3.00 -22.24
CA CYS A 82 -7.99 -3.96 -22.31
C CYS A 82 -8.88 -3.68 -23.53
N ARG A 83 -9.53 -4.72 -24.04
CA ARG A 83 -10.54 -4.63 -25.09
C ARG A 83 -11.61 -5.70 -24.88
N HIS A 84 -12.84 -5.26 -24.63
CA HIS A 84 -13.97 -6.18 -24.47
C HIS A 84 -15.31 -5.47 -24.68
N ALA A 85 -16.40 -6.24 -24.72
CA ALA A 85 -17.76 -5.68 -24.77
C ALA A 85 -18.21 -5.20 -23.38
N PRO A 86 -19.11 -4.21 -23.26
CA PRO A 86 -19.56 -3.65 -21.98
C PRO A 86 -20.07 -4.69 -20.97
N GLU A 87 -20.64 -5.79 -21.45
CA GLU A 87 -21.18 -6.89 -20.65
C GLU A 87 -20.08 -7.68 -19.92
N GLN A 88 -18.82 -7.58 -20.37
CA GLN A 88 -17.67 -8.23 -19.76
C GLN A 88 -16.99 -7.36 -18.68
N THR A 89 -17.44 -6.12 -18.46
CA THR A 89 -16.83 -5.19 -17.48
C THR A 89 -16.81 -5.78 -16.07
N GLU A 90 -17.89 -6.42 -15.63
CA GLU A 90 -17.92 -7.04 -14.30
C GLU A 90 -16.93 -8.21 -14.20
N LEU A 91 -16.80 -9.01 -15.26
CA LEU A 91 -15.84 -10.12 -15.30
C LEU A 91 -14.41 -9.60 -15.22
N GLU A 92 -14.09 -8.57 -16.02
CA GLU A 92 -12.78 -7.91 -16.01
C GLU A 92 -12.39 -7.40 -14.61
N LEU A 93 -13.25 -6.57 -14.02
CA LEU A 93 -12.97 -5.99 -12.70
C LEU A 93 -12.83 -7.07 -11.63
N ASN A 94 -13.64 -8.14 -11.71
CA ASN A 94 -13.51 -9.29 -10.83
C ASN A 94 -12.18 -10.02 -11.01
N ILE A 95 -11.68 -10.17 -12.24
CA ILE A 95 -10.36 -10.79 -12.50
C ILE A 95 -9.25 -9.99 -11.80
N PHE A 96 -9.27 -8.66 -11.87
CA PHE A 96 -8.29 -7.83 -11.17
C PHE A 96 -8.34 -8.06 -9.66
N VAL A 97 -9.51 -7.86 -9.05
CA VAL A 97 -9.62 -7.91 -7.57
C VAL A 97 -9.43 -9.31 -7.00
N ASP A 98 -9.77 -10.37 -7.75
CA ASP A 98 -9.51 -11.76 -7.35
C ASP A 98 -8.01 -12.09 -7.30
N ASN A 99 -7.20 -11.38 -8.08
CA ASN A 99 -5.73 -11.47 -8.03
C ASN A 99 -5.10 -10.48 -7.04
N GLY A 100 -5.92 -9.79 -6.23
CA GLY A 100 -5.48 -8.79 -5.26
C GLY A 100 -4.97 -7.50 -5.91
N VAL A 101 -5.42 -7.21 -7.13
CA VAL A 101 -5.10 -5.98 -7.86
C VAL A 101 -6.25 -4.98 -7.68
N THR A 102 -5.91 -3.75 -7.33
CA THR A 102 -6.86 -2.64 -7.24
C THR A 102 -6.86 -1.87 -8.55
N VAL A 103 -8.05 -1.61 -9.10
CA VAL A 103 -8.24 -0.79 -10.30
C VAL A 103 -8.50 0.65 -9.87
N LYS A 104 -7.59 1.57 -10.23
CA LYS A 104 -7.69 2.99 -9.84
C LYS A 104 -8.65 3.75 -10.73
N ASP A 105 -8.47 3.61 -12.02
CA ASP A 105 -9.18 4.38 -13.03
C ASP A 105 -9.40 3.57 -14.30
N VAL A 106 -10.23 4.13 -15.18
CA VAL A 106 -10.35 3.77 -16.59
C VAL A 106 -10.05 4.99 -17.43
N LYS A 107 -9.28 4.80 -18.50
CA LYS A 107 -8.94 5.83 -19.50
C LYS A 107 -9.30 5.35 -20.89
N ILE A 108 -9.81 6.26 -21.71
CA ILE A 108 -10.01 6.06 -23.15
C ILE A 108 -9.49 7.25 -23.95
N GLU A 109 -9.22 7.04 -25.23
CA GLU A 109 -9.01 8.12 -26.20
C GLU A 109 -10.33 8.41 -26.93
N HIS A 110 -10.86 9.62 -26.77
CA HIS A 110 -12.09 10.07 -27.42
C HIS A 110 -11.78 11.00 -28.61
N PRO A 111 -12.36 10.78 -29.80
CA PRO A 111 -11.99 11.52 -31.02
C PRO A 111 -12.23 13.03 -30.94
N VAL A 112 -13.14 13.48 -30.07
CA VAL A 112 -13.45 14.91 -29.87
C VAL A 112 -12.74 15.52 -28.66
N TYR A 113 -12.53 14.74 -27.60
CA TYR A 113 -12.12 15.26 -26.28
C TYR A 113 -10.71 14.85 -25.87
N GLY A 114 -10.05 13.97 -26.64
CA GLY A 114 -8.78 13.37 -26.25
C GLY A 114 -8.97 12.37 -25.10
N ASP A 115 -8.00 12.31 -24.20
CA ASP A 115 -8.02 11.42 -23.04
C ASP A 115 -9.20 11.73 -22.10
N LEU A 116 -10.13 10.78 -21.96
CA LEU A 116 -11.12 10.80 -20.88
C LEU A 116 -10.71 9.79 -19.83
N THR A 117 -10.60 10.23 -18.58
CA THR A 117 -10.25 9.37 -17.44
C THR A 117 -11.33 9.48 -16.36
N ALA A 118 -11.77 8.34 -15.84
CA ALA A 118 -12.71 8.26 -14.72
C ALA A 118 -12.15 7.39 -13.60
N SER A 119 -12.30 7.87 -12.36
CA SER A 119 -11.90 7.12 -11.17
C SER A 119 -12.89 5.99 -10.89
N ILE A 120 -12.37 4.79 -10.63
CA ILE A 120 -13.16 3.59 -10.29
C ILE A 120 -12.87 3.18 -8.84
N MET A 121 -11.59 3.05 -8.48
CA MET A 121 -11.11 2.70 -7.13
C MET A 121 -11.81 1.46 -6.53
N VAL A 122 -11.73 0.32 -7.23
CA VAL A 122 -12.26 -0.97 -6.76
C VAL A 122 -11.14 -1.92 -6.39
N SER A 123 -11.25 -2.56 -5.22
CA SER A 123 -10.19 -3.40 -4.64
C SER A 123 -10.64 -4.81 -4.25
N ASN A 124 -11.94 -5.07 -4.25
CA ASN A 124 -12.54 -6.35 -3.89
C ASN A 124 -13.89 -6.54 -4.62
N ARG A 125 -14.44 -7.77 -4.59
CA ARG A 125 -15.70 -8.10 -5.27
C ARG A 125 -16.91 -7.29 -4.81
N ASN A 126 -16.94 -6.84 -3.55
CA ASN A 126 -18.02 -6.00 -3.05
C ASN A 126 -17.96 -4.60 -3.69
N ASP A 127 -16.76 -4.01 -3.78
CA ASP A 127 -16.56 -2.74 -4.47
C ASP A 127 -16.98 -2.83 -5.95
N VAL A 128 -16.61 -3.93 -6.63
CA VAL A 128 -17.02 -4.18 -8.02
C VAL A 128 -18.53 -4.23 -8.16
N LYS A 129 -19.20 -5.00 -7.29
CA LYS A 129 -20.66 -5.10 -7.31
C LYS A 129 -21.33 -3.75 -7.09
N GLU A 130 -20.88 -2.99 -6.09
CA GLU A 130 -21.41 -1.64 -5.84
C GLU A 130 -21.19 -0.69 -7.03
N PHE A 131 -20.05 -0.79 -7.70
CA PHE A 131 -19.75 -0.01 -8.90
C PHE A 131 -20.70 -0.35 -10.05
N ILE A 132 -20.86 -1.64 -10.37
CA ILE A 132 -21.78 -2.11 -11.42
C ILE A 132 -23.23 -1.69 -11.12
N GLU A 133 -23.68 -1.84 -9.86
CA GLU A 133 -25.01 -1.41 -9.44
C GLU A 133 -25.22 0.10 -9.59
N LYS A 134 -24.24 0.92 -9.19
CA LYS A 134 -24.29 2.38 -9.36
C LYS A 134 -24.42 2.77 -10.83
N VAL A 135 -23.62 2.16 -11.72
CA VAL A 135 -23.70 2.41 -13.17
C VAL A 135 -25.08 2.03 -13.70
N SER A 136 -25.61 0.87 -13.30
CA SER A 136 -26.94 0.43 -13.72
C SER A 136 -28.06 1.37 -13.24
N GLN A 137 -28.03 1.80 -11.98
CA GLN A 137 -29.06 2.66 -11.38
C GLN A 137 -29.19 4.02 -12.07
N VAL A 138 -28.08 4.60 -12.54
CA VAL A 138 -28.08 5.90 -13.22
C VAL A 138 -28.22 5.78 -14.74
N ASN A 139 -28.46 4.58 -15.28
CA ASN A 139 -28.34 4.28 -16.70
C ASN A 139 -27.01 4.80 -17.29
N GLY A 140 -25.93 4.67 -16.51
CA GLY A 140 -24.60 5.12 -16.86
C GLY A 140 -24.06 4.37 -18.09
N VAL A 141 -23.32 5.09 -18.91
CA VAL A 141 -22.64 4.53 -20.08
C VAL A 141 -21.18 4.32 -19.70
N PHE A 142 -20.68 3.09 -19.80
CA PHE A 142 -19.25 2.82 -19.62
C PHE A 142 -18.42 3.58 -20.66
N LEU A 143 -17.29 4.14 -20.23
CA LEU A 143 -16.41 4.90 -21.13
C LEU A 143 -15.95 4.07 -22.33
N LEU A 144 -15.79 2.75 -22.18
CA LEU A 144 -15.41 1.86 -23.28
C LEU A 144 -16.41 1.88 -24.46
N LYS A 145 -17.69 2.22 -24.23
CA LYS A 145 -18.69 2.38 -25.31
C LYS A 145 -18.42 3.60 -26.21
N LEU A 146 -17.59 4.54 -25.75
CA LEU A 146 -17.22 5.73 -26.51
C LEU A 146 -15.98 5.52 -27.39
N THR A 147 -15.43 4.31 -27.41
CA THR A 147 -14.28 3.93 -28.22
C THR A 147 -14.69 2.94 -29.30
N ASP A 148 -13.97 2.98 -30.42
CA ASP A 148 -14.10 1.94 -31.42
C ASP A 148 -13.56 0.61 -30.86
N ALA A 149 -14.36 -0.45 -30.99
CA ALA A 149 -14.04 -1.81 -30.56
C ALA A 149 -13.85 -2.04 -29.04
N GLY A 150 -14.17 -1.07 -28.17
CA GLY A 150 -14.16 -1.25 -26.71
C GLY A 150 -12.77 -1.21 -26.07
N ILE A 151 -11.79 -0.57 -26.72
CA ILE A 151 -10.42 -0.44 -26.23
C ILE A 151 -10.36 0.61 -25.12
N HIS A 152 -9.74 0.27 -23.99
CA HIS A 152 -9.55 1.17 -22.86
C HIS A 152 -8.34 0.77 -22.04
N LEU A 153 -7.89 1.66 -21.16
CA LEU A 153 -6.74 1.45 -20.30
C LEU A 153 -7.17 1.51 -18.84
N HIS A 154 -6.54 0.68 -18.02
CA HIS A 154 -6.68 0.72 -16.57
C HIS A 154 -5.34 1.00 -15.93
N THR A 155 -5.30 1.98 -15.03
CA THR A 155 -4.19 2.10 -14.09
C THR A 155 -4.50 1.21 -12.89
N VAL A 156 -3.65 0.20 -12.66
CA VAL A 156 -3.84 -0.76 -11.59
C VAL A 156 -2.71 -0.71 -10.58
N MET A 157 -3.00 -1.08 -9.34
CA MET A 157 -2.03 -1.11 -8.25
C MET A 157 -2.11 -2.42 -7.46
N ALA A 158 -0.96 -2.94 -7.04
CA ALA A 158 -0.86 -4.14 -6.23
C ALA A 158 0.26 -4.03 -5.18
N ASP A 159 0.28 -4.94 -4.20
CA ASP A 159 1.33 -4.96 -3.19
C ASP A 159 2.65 -5.57 -3.72
N ASN A 160 2.58 -6.35 -4.80
CA ASN A 160 3.75 -6.83 -5.54
C ASN A 160 3.43 -7.09 -7.03
N GLU A 161 4.48 -7.13 -7.86
CA GLU A 161 4.38 -7.27 -9.32
C GLU A 161 3.79 -8.62 -9.76
N GLN A 162 3.99 -9.69 -8.99
CA GLN A 162 3.47 -11.02 -9.34
C GLN A 162 1.93 -11.05 -9.37
N GLN A 163 1.26 -10.25 -8.55
CA GLN A 163 -0.19 -10.11 -8.59
C GLN A 163 -0.68 -9.51 -9.91
N ILE A 164 0.04 -8.51 -10.42
CA ILE A 164 -0.27 -7.88 -11.71
C ILE A 164 -0.03 -8.88 -12.84
N ILE A 165 1.07 -9.63 -12.81
CA ILE A 165 1.37 -10.67 -13.79
C ILE A 165 0.26 -11.74 -13.81
N ASN A 166 -0.18 -12.20 -12.64
CA ASN A 166 -1.25 -13.19 -12.54
C ASN A 166 -2.59 -12.65 -13.09
N ALA A 167 -2.89 -11.38 -12.82
CA ALA A 167 -4.07 -10.71 -13.38
C ALA A 167 -3.99 -10.61 -14.91
N GLU A 168 -2.85 -10.19 -15.47
CA GLU A 168 -2.63 -10.15 -16.92
C GLU A 168 -2.80 -11.53 -17.57
N ASP A 169 -2.26 -12.58 -16.95
CA ASP A 169 -2.43 -13.96 -17.42
C ASP A 169 -3.90 -14.42 -17.41
N ALA A 170 -4.67 -14.02 -16.39
CA ALA A 170 -6.09 -14.31 -16.30
C ALA A 170 -6.90 -13.51 -17.34
N LEU A 171 -6.58 -12.23 -17.56
CA LEU A 171 -7.20 -11.39 -18.59
C LEU A 171 -6.90 -11.90 -20.00
N ARG A 172 -5.67 -12.38 -20.24
CA ARG A 172 -5.29 -13.00 -21.51
C ARG A 172 -6.10 -14.27 -21.78
N LYS A 173 -6.31 -15.11 -20.76
CA LYS A 173 -7.17 -16.31 -20.87
C LYS A 173 -8.65 -15.97 -21.11
N ALA A 174 -9.08 -14.78 -20.70
CA ALA A 174 -10.44 -14.29 -20.91
C ALA A 174 -10.62 -13.50 -22.23
N ASP A 175 -9.58 -13.40 -23.06
CA ASP A 175 -9.57 -12.62 -24.32
C ASP A 175 -9.87 -11.11 -24.10
N ILE A 176 -9.45 -10.57 -22.95
CA ILE A 176 -9.64 -9.17 -22.57
C ILE A 176 -8.36 -8.35 -22.75
N LEU A 177 -7.19 -8.93 -22.48
CA LEU A 177 -5.91 -8.24 -22.56
C LEU A 177 -5.51 -7.94 -24.01
N VAL A 178 -5.00 -6.74 -24.27
CA VAL A 178 -4.42 -6.36 -25.57
C VAL A 178 -2.88 -6.32 -25.45
N GLU A 179 -2.20 -6.99 -26.38
CA GLU A 179 -0.72 -7.08 -26.47
C GLU A 179 -0.12 -6.04 -27.43
#